data_AF-A0A1F9RDI3-F1
#
_entry.id   AF-A0A1F9RDI3-F1
#
_cell.length_a   1.000
_cell.length_b   1.000
_cell.length_c   1.000
_cell.angle_alpha   90.00
_cell.angle_beta   90.00
_cell.angle_gamma   90.00
#
_symmetry.space_group_name_H-M   'P 1'
#
loop_
_entity.id
_entity.type
_entity.pdbx_description
1 polymer ?
#
loop_
_entity_poly.entity_id
_entity_poly.type
_entity_poly.pdbx_seq_one_letter_code
_entity_poly.pdbx_strand_id
1 'polypeptide(L)'
;MSGHLKNILTLLLAVVIIVPLIAILTLNTREAASGLKGRLAAKAALAEKVREARALGLTYDSAMAAPAAALGKTAVWCLSNPDKGRRIFYEGNETRPVYMNNQTGIPEYPLPHRSTCADALVEITTFTAYSFGDVSARRIEVRLIAYP
;
A
#
# COMPACT_ATOMS: atom_id res chain seq x y z
N MET A 1 18.49 58.71 -30.18
CA MET A 1 18.22 57.99 -28.91
C MET A 1 19.54 57.66 -28.24
N SER A 2 19.79 58.22 -27.05
CA SER A 2 21.00 57.98 -26.26
C SER A 2 21.18 56.49 -25.93
N GLY A 3 22.41 55.97 -26.01
CA GLY A 3 22.72 54.57 -25.74
C GLY A 3 22.28 54.09 -24.35
N HIS A 4 22.22 54.99 -23.37
CA HIS A 4 21.70 54.70 -22.04
C HIS A 4 20.21 54.36 -22.03
N LEU A 5 19.40 55.00 -22.87
CA LEU A 5 17.96 54.75 -22.92
C LEU A 5 17.65 53.38 -23.53
N LYS A 6 18.46 52.93 -24.50
CA LYS A 6 18.35 51.58 -25.09
C LYS A 6 18.68 50.50 -24.07
N ASN A 7 19.76 50.66 -23.29
CA ASN A 7 20.16 49.70 -22.26
C ASN A 7 19.11 49.56 -21.15
N ILE A 8 18.52 50.68 -20.69
CA ILE A 8 17.45 50.66 -19.69
C ILE A 8 16.21 49.95 -20.23
N LEU A 9 15.84 50.19 -21.50
CA LEU A 9 14.69 49.54 -22.12
C LEU A 9 14.90 48.02 -22.29
N THR A 10 16.08 47.58 -22.70
CA THR A 10 16.41 46.13 -22.78
C THR A 10 16.41 45.46 -21.41
N LEU A 11 16.89 46.14 -20.36
CA LEU A 11 16.85 45.62 -19.00
C LEU A 11 15.41 45.45 -18.50
N LEU A 12 14.55 46.45 -18.74
CA LEU A 12 13.12 46.37 -18.40
C LEU A 12 12.42 45.24 -19.16
N LEU A 13 12.70 45.08 -20.45
CA LEU A 13 12.13 44.00 -21.26
C LEU A 13 12.58 42.62 -20.77
N ALA A 14 13.85 42.47 -20.38
CA ALA A 14 14.38 41.24 -19.82
C ALA A 14 13.71 40.90 -18.48
N VAL A 15 13.49 41.88 -17.60
CA VAL A 15 12.79 41.67 -16.32
C VAL A 15 11.34 41.22 -16.55
N VAL A 16 10.63 41.83 -17.52
CA VAL A 16 9.24 41.47 -17.87
C VAL A 16 9.13 40.03 -18.37
N ILE A 17 10.18 39.47 -18.97
CA ILE A 17 10.19 38.08 -19.47
C ILE A 17 10.66 37.10 -18.38
N ILE A 18 11.72 37.44 -17.64
CA ILE A 18 12.36 36.54 -16.67
C ILE A 18 11.47 36.32 -15.43
N VAL A 19 10.84 37.37 -14.91
CA VAL A 19 9.99 37.28 -13.71
C VAL A 19 8.81 36.32 -13.87
N PRO A 20 7.98 36.39 -14.94
CA PRO A 20 6.90 35.43 -15.12
C PRO A 20 7.40 34.01 -15.39
N LEU A 21 8.55 33.83 -16.03
CA LEU A 21 9.17 32.51 -16.22
C LEU A 21 9.54 31.86 -14.88
N ILE A 22 10.14 32.62 -13.96
CA ILE A 22 10.45 32.17 -12.59
C ILE A 22 9.15 31.89 -11.82
N ALA A 23 8.12 32.72 -11.97
CA ALA A 23 6.82 32.49 -11.34
C ALA A 23 6.16 31.18 -11.81
N ILE A 24 6.19 30.88 -13.12
CA ILE A 24 5.64 29.64 -13.68
C ILE A 24 6.42 28.41 -13.18
N LEU A 25 7.75 28.49 -13.16
CA LEU A 25 8.61 27.42 -12.61
C LEU A 25 8.31 27.14 -11.13
N THR A 26 8.18 28.18 -10.31
CA THR A 26 7.92 28.01 -8.88
C THR A 26 6.52 27.46 -8.58
N LEU A 27 5.50 27.84 -9.37
CA LEU A 27 4.15 27.26 -9.25
C LEU A 27 4.13 25.76 -9.58
N ASN A 28 4.77 25.34 -10.67
CA ASN A 28 4.85 23.93 -11.07
C ASN A 28 5.63 23.06 -10.05
N THR A 29 6.69 23.60 -9.44
CA THR A 29 7.44 22.86 -8.41
C THR A 29 6.63 22.61 -7.13
N ARG A 30 5.69 23.50 -6.78
CA ARG A 30 4.85 23.33 -5.58
C ARG A 30 3.84 22.20 -5.73
N GLU A 31 3.23 22.06 -6.91
CA GLU A 31 2.30 20.97 -7.20
C GLU A 31 3.01 19.62 -7.29
N ALA A 32 4.18 19.58 -7.94
CA ALA A 32 5.00 18.37 -7.98
C ALA A 32 5.48 17.97 -6.58
N ALA A 33 5.87 18.95 -5.74
CA ALA A 33 6.30 18.71 -4.38
C ALA A 33 5.16 18.25 -3.46
N SER A 34 3.93 18.76 -3.62
CA SER A 34 2.78 18.31 -2.84
C SER A 34 2.38 16.88 -3.18
N GLY A 35 2.38 16.52 -4.46
CA GLY A 35 2.17 15.15 -4.92
C GLY A 35 3.23 14.17 -4.38
N LEU A 36 4.51 14.56 -4.42
CA LEU A 36 5.60 13.75 -3.87
C LEU A 36 5.49 13.60 -2.35
N LYS A 37 5.22 14.70 -1.62
CA LYS A 37 5.00 14.68 -0.17
C LYS A 37 3.86 13.77 0.22
N GLY A 38 2.73 13.80 -0.50
CA GLY A 38 1.60 12.91 -0.27
C GLY A 38 1.99 11.43 -0.44
N ARG A 39 2.73 11.10 -1.50
CA ARG A 39 3.22 9.73 -1.74
C ARG A 39 4.21 9.26 -0.68
N LEU A 40 5.12 10.14 -0.25
CA LEU A 40 6.07 9.83 0.82
C LEU A 40 5.38 9.65 2.16
N ALA A 41 4.40 10.50 2.50
CA ALA A 41 3.61 10.37 3.71
C ALA A 41 2.80 9.06 3.72
N ALA A 42 2.19 8.69 2.59
CA ALA A 42 1.49 7.40 2.46
C ALA A 42 2.44 6.21 2.62
N LYS A 43 3.64 6.26 2.02
CA LYS A 43 4.67 5.23 2.21
C LYS A 43 5.15 5.16 3.65
N ALA A 44 5.35 6.30 4.32
CA ALA A 44 5.78 6.34 5.71
C ALA A 44 4.71 5.76 6.65
N ALA A 45 3.45 6.14 6.46
CA ALA A 45 2.32 5.57 7.21
C ALA A 45 2.19 4.06 6.99
N LEU A 46 2.43 3.58 5.77
CA LEU A 46 2.45 2.15 5.48
C LEU A 46 3.64 1.44 6.15
N ALA A 47 4.83 2.03 6.08
CA ALA A 47 6.04 1.48 6.70
C ALA A 47 5.87 1.34 8.22
N GLU A 48 5.22 2.30 8.87
CA GLU A 48 4.88 2.22 10.29
C GLU A 48 3.98 1.02 10.59
N LYS A 49 2.89 0.85 9.83
CA LYS A 49 1.99 -0.31 10.00
C LYS A 49 2.68 -1.64 9.74
N VAL A 50 3.60 -1.71 8.77
CA VAL A 50 4.41 -2.91 8.50
C VAL A 50 5.33 -3.20 9.69
N ARG A 51 5.95 -2.17 10.28
CA ARG A 51 6.79 -2.31 11.47
C ARG A 51 5.99 -2.84 12.66
N GLU A 52 4.84 -2.24 12.96
CA GLU A 52 3.93 -2.69 14.02
C GLU A 52 3.48 -4.14 13.80
N ALA A 53 3.05 -4.47 12.58
CA ALA A 53 2.62 -5.82 12.24
C ALA A 53 3.75 -6.87 12.38
N ARG A 54 4.98 -6.52 12.00
CA ARG A 54 6.16 -7.38 12.19
C ARG A 54 6.51 -7.54 13.67
N ALA A 55 6.38 -6.47 14.47
CA ALA A 55 6.61 -6.52 15.91
C ALA A 55 5.58 -7.40 16.63
N LEU A 56 4.32 -7.41 16.17
CA LEU A 56 3.29 -8.33 16.67
C LEU A 56 3.59 -9.79 16.34
N GLY A 57 4.28 -10.06 15.23
CA GLY A 57 4.67 -11.42 14.84
C GLY A 57 3.48 -12.38 14.66
N LEU A 58 2.29 -11.85 14.38
CA LEU A 58 1.07 -12.65 14.23
C LEU A 58 1.20 -13.56 13.01
N THR A 59 1.26 -14.87 13.27
CA THR A 59 1.23 -15.93 12.25
C THR A 59 -0.20 -16.45 12.05
N TYR A 60 -0.44 -17.17 10.96
CA TYR A 60 -1.72 -17.85 10.73
C TYR A 60 -2.12 -18.74 11.92
N ASP A 61 -1.19 -19.59 12.38
CA ASP A 61 -1.45 -20.56 13.46
C ASP A 61 -1.74 -19.84 14.79
N SER A 62 -0.98 -18.78 15.12
CA SER A 62 -1.24 -17.98 16.33
C SER A 62 -2.58 -17.24 16.29
N ALA A 63 -2.98 -16.73 15.12
CA ALA A 63 -4.25 -16.05 14.93
C ALA A 63 -5.43 -17.02 15.08
N MET A 64 -5.30 -18.24 14.56
CA MET A 64 -6.32 -19.29 14.65
C MET A 64 -6.43 -19.88 16.07
N ALA A 65 -5.32 -19.92 16.81
CA ALA A 65 -5.28 -20.36 18.20
C ALA A 65 -5.95 -19.35 19.16
N ALA A 66 -5.80 -18.04 18.90
CA ALA A 66 -6.38 -16.98 19.73
C ALA A 66 -7.17 -15.93 18.91
N PRO A 67 -8.34 -16.28 18.33
CA PRO A 67 -9.09 -15.41 17.42
C PRO A 67 -9.45 -14.04 18.01
N ALA A 68 -9.87 -14.00 19.27
CA ALA A 68 -10.25 -12.76 19.94
C ALA A 68 -9.09 -11.78 20.11
N ALA A 69 -7.86 -12.28 20.31
CA ALA A 69 -6.66 -11.46 20.44
C ALA A 69 -6.14 -10.96 19.08
N ALA A 70 -6.40 -11.73 18.02
CA ALA A 70 -5.96 -11.43 16.67
C ALA A 70 -6.93 -10.50 15.91
N LEU A 71 -8.20 -10.43 16.32
CA LEU A 71 -9.22 -9.59 15.66
C LEU A 71 -8.84 -8.10 15.66
N GLY A 72 -8.93 -7.47 14.50
CA GLY A 72 -8.58 -6.05 14.27
C GLY A 72 -7.06 -5.77 14.26
N LYS A 73 -6.21 -6.79 14.40
CA LYS A 73 -4.76 -6.63 14.33
C LYS A 73 -4.25 -6.74 12.90
N THR A 74 -3.14 -6.06 12.64
CA THR A 74 -2.42 -6.16 11.38
C THR A 74 -1.34 -7.24 11.45
N ALA A 75 -1.11 -7.91 10.32
CA ALA A 75 -0.08 -8.92 10.17
C ALA A 75 0.57 -8.80 8.79
N VAL A 76 1.85 -9.19 8.70
CA VAL A 76 2.56 -9.33 7.43
C VAL A 76 2.61 -10.81 7.10
N TRP A 77 1.87 -11.24 6.09
CA TRP A 77 1.72 -12.64 5.71
C TRP A 77 2.16 -12.87 4.29
N CYS A 78 2.88 -13.96 4.03
CA CYS A 78 3.14 -14.38 2.67
C CYS A 78 1.85 -14.97 2.09
N LEU A 79 1.22 -14.30 1.12
CA LEU A 79 -0.07 -14.69 0.57
C LEU A 79 0.04 -14.99 -0.93
N SER A 80 -0.64 -16.05 -1.36
CA SER A 80 -0.76 -16.46 -2.76
C SER A 80 -2.21 -16.41 -3.23
N ASN A 81 -2.45 -15.91 -4.43
CA ASN A 81 -3.78 -15.88 -5.05
C ASN A 81 -3.76 -16.48 -6.47
N PRO A 82 -3.56 -17.81 -6.61
CA PRO A 82 -3.47 -18.44 -7.93
C PRO A 82 -4.78 -18.31 -8.72
N ASP A 83 -5.92 -18.33 -8.02
CA ASP A 83 -7.26 -18.34 -8.62
C ASP A 83 -7.82 -16.94 -8.90
N LYS A 84 -7.07 -15.87 -8.61
CA LYS A 84 -7.54 -14.46 -8.63
C LYS A 84 -8.89 -14.28 -7.89
N GLY A 85 -9.10 -15.06 -6.83
CA GLY A 85 -10.36 -15.16 -6.12
C GLY A 85 -10.37 -14.43 -4.77
N ARG A 86 -11.45 -14.61 -4.02
CA ARG A 86 -11.54 -14.21 -2.61
C ARG A 86 -10.72 -15.12 -1.69
N ARG A 87 -10.48 -16.36 -2.11
CA ARG A 87 -9.71 -17.35 -1.36
C ARG A 87 -8.25 -17.22 -1.76
N ILE A 88 -7.40 -17.00 -0.78
CA ILE A 88 -5.94 -16.91 -0.90
C ILE A 88 -5.29 -17.86 0.09
N PHE A 89 -4.02 -18.14 -0.12
CA PHE A 89 -3.31 -19.18 0.62
C PHE A 89 -2.13 -18.59 1.38
N TYR A 90 -2.11 -18.85 2.69
CA TYR A 90 -0.97 -18.50 3.54
C TYR A 90 0.23 -19.37 3.19
N GLU A 91 1.37 -18.72 2.91
CA GLU A 91 2.60 -19.35 2.42
C GLU A 91 2.42 -20.16 1.12
N GLY A 92 1.35 -19.88 0.36
CA GLY A 92 0.97 -20.68 -0.80
C GLY A 92 0.44 -22.08 -0.46
N ASN A 93 0.10 -22.35 0.80
CA ASN A 93 -0.43 -23.63 1.24
C ASN A 93 -1.96 -23.67 1.15
N GLU A 94 -2.49 -24.54 0.29
CA GLU A 94 -3.93 -24.71 0.07
C GLU A 94 -4.71 -25.14 1.32
N THR A 95 -4.06 -25.81 2.26
CA THR A 95 -4.66 -26.23 3.54
C THR A 95 -4.81 -25.08 4.54
N ARG A 96 -4.23 -23.91 4.24
CA ARG A 96 -4.27 -22.69 5.07
C ARG A 96 -4.97 -21.55 4.32
N PRO A 97 -6.28 -21.70 4.03
CA PRO A 97 -7.01 -20.68 3.30
C PRO A 97 -7.24 -19.45 4.20
N VAL A 98 -7.04 -18.29 3.59
CA VAL A 98 -7.37 -16.97 4.11
C VAL A 98 -8.34 -16.33 3.11
N TYR A 99 -9.36 -15.62 3.59
CA TYR A 99 -10.37 -15.05 2.69
C TYR A 99 -10.36 -13.53 2.73
N MET A 100 -10.30 -12.90 1.57
CA MET A 100 -10.33 -11.45 1.49
C MET A 100 -11.76 -10.93 1.43
N ASN A 101 -11.99 -9.86 2.20
CA ASN A 101 -13.24 -9.11 2.17
C ASN A 101 -13.23 -7.94 1.16
N ASN A 102 -12.04 -7.46 0.76
CA ASN A 102 -11.85 -6.44 -0.26
C ASN A 102 -10.99 -6.98 -1.41
N GLN A 103 -11.59 -7.14 -2.59
CA GLN A 103 -10.86 -7.60 -3.80
C GLN A 103 -10.04 -6.49 -4.46
N THR A 104 -10.23 -5.24 -4.05
CA THR A 104 -9.55 -4.08 -4.63
C THR A 104 -8.08 -4.07 -4.22
N GLY A 105 -7.18 -4.23 -5.20
CA GLY A 105 -5.76 -3.93 -5.03
C GLY A 105 -4.82 -5.12 -4.89
N ILE A 106 -5.24 -6.35 -5.23
CA ILE A 106 -4.27 -7.41 -5.54
C ILE A 106 -3.82 -7.16 -6.97
N PRO A 107 -2.58 -6.71 -7.20
CA PRO A 107 -2.14 -6.53 -8.56
C PRO A 107 -2.10 -7.89 -9.28
N GLU A 108 -2.53 -7.90 -10.53
CA GLU A 108 -2.41 -9.05 -11.44
C GLU A 108 -0.95 -9.26 -11.85
N TYR A 109 -0.04 -9.44 -10.89
CA TYR A 109 1.33 -9.77 -11.23
C TYR A 109 1.46 -11.28 -11.40
N PRO A 110 2.00 -11.77 -12.53
CA PRO A 110 2.55 -13.10 -12.57
C PRO A 110 3.69 -13.12 -11.56
N LEU A 111 3.49 -13.79 -10.42
CA LEU A 111 4.56 -14.01 -9.46
C LEU A 111 5.72 -14.64 -10.25
N PRO A 112 6.92 -14.04 -10.25
CA PRO A 112 8.07 -14.67 -10.89
C PRO A 112 8.21 -16.06 -10.28
N HIS A 113 8.44 -17.07 -11.11
CA HIS A 113 8.39 -18.52 -10.83
C HIS A 113 9.26 -19.03 -9.66
N ARG A 114 9.81 -18.16 -8.81
CA ARG A 114 10.65 -18.48 -7.64
C ARG A 114 9.99 -18.22 -6.28
N SER A 115 8.86 -17.49 -6.18
CA SER A 115 8.15 -17.31 -4.90
C SER A 115 6.67 -17.68 -5.03
N THR A 116 6.24 -18.72 -4.31
CA THR A 116 4.86 -19.23 -4.29
C THR A 116 3.86 -18.25 -3.66
N CYS A 117 4.33 -17.20 -2.99
CA CYS A 117 3.55 -16.16 -2.33
C CYS A 117 4.35 -14.84 -2.25
N ALA A 118 3.70 -13.74 -1.85
CA ALA A 118 4.38 -12.48 -1.52
C ALA A 118 3.88 -11.90 -0.20
N ASP A 119 4.76 -11.19 0.51
CA ASP A 119 4.46 -10.53 1.78
C ASP A 119 3.38 -9.47 1.61
N ALA A 120 2.21 -9.67 2.20
CA ALA A 120 1.09 -8.75 2.18
C ALA A 120 0.83 -8.21 3.59
N LEU A 121 0.55 -6.92 3.70
CA LEU A 121 0.02 -6.33 4.93
C LEU A 121 -1.50 -6.52 4.95
N VAL A 122 -1.97 -7.29 5.90
CA VAL A 122 -3.39 -7.59 6.09
C VAL A 122 -3.87 -7.20 7.47
N GLU A 123 -5.16 -6.94 7.59
CA GLU A 123 -5.87 -6.80 8.86
C GLU A 123 -6.84 -7.96 9.03
N ILE A 124 -6.81 -8.60 10.18
CA ILE A 124 -7.68 -9.73 10.49
C ILE A 124 -9.03 -9.18 10.91
N THR A 125 -10.06 -9.35 10.08
CA THR A 125 -11.35 -8.69 10.30
C THR A 125 -12.38 -9.60 10.92
N THR A 126 -12.35 -10.90 10.62
CA THR A 126 -13.40 -11.82 11.06
C THR A 126 -12.89 -13.25 11.15
N PHE A 127 -13.43 -13.99 12.10
CA PHE A 127 -13.30 -15.45 12.16
C PHE A 127 -14.70 -16.05 12.07
N THR A 128 -14.91 -16.98 11.15
CA THR A 128 -16.17 -17.70 10.99
C THR A 128 -15.95 -19.16 11.34
N ALA A 129 -16.73 -19.67 12.28
CA ALA A 129 -16.77 -21.09 12.58
C ALA A 129 -17.95 -21.74 11.85
N TYR A 130 -17.68 -22.84 11.17
CA TYR A 130 -18.68 -23.70 10.55
C TYR A 130 -18.72 -25.02 11.33
N SER A 131 -19.93 -25.50 11.62
CA SER A 131 -20.18 -26.75 12.34
C SER A 131 -21.15 -27.58 11.50
N PHE A 132 -20.74 -28.78 11.10
CA PHE A 132 -21.56 -29.72 10.35
C PHE A 132 -21.46 -31.10 11.01
N GLY A 133 -22.45 -31.45 11.82
CA GLY A 133 -22.39 -32.64 12.68
C GLY A 133 -21.22 -32.55 13.66
N ASP A 134 -20.37 -33.58 13.66
CA ASP A 134 -19.17 -33.65 14.51
C ASP A 134 -17.94 -32.94 13.93
N VAL A 135 -18.05 -32.39 12.71
CA VAL A 135 -16.95 -31.67 12.06
C VAL A 135 -17.09 -30.18 12.30
N SER A 136 -16.04 -29.57 12.86
CA SER A 136 -15.90 -28.12 12.96
C SER A 136 -14.77 -27.62 12.07
N ALA A 137 -15.03 -26.54 11.34
CA ALA A 137 -14.05 -25.84 10.53
C ALA A 137 -14.02 -24.37 10.91
N ARG A 138 -12.85 -23.75 10.86
CA ARG A 138 -12.70 -22.31 11.09
C ARG A 138 -12.14 -21.65 9.85
N ARG A 139 -12.67 -20.47 9.58
CA ARG A 139 -12.29 -19.62 8.46
C ARG A 139 -11.85 -18.28 9.00
N ILE A 140 -10.75 -17.78 8.45
CA ILE A 140 -10.25 -16.44 8.74
C ILE A 140 -10.49 -15.54 7.55
N GLU A 141 -11.05 -14.36 7.83
CA GLU A 141 -11.24 -13.30 6.85
C GLU A 141 -10.34 -12.12 7.17
N VAL A 142 -9.75 -11.56 6.12
CA VAL A 142 -8.82 -10.45 6.21
C VAL A 142 -9.20 -9.35 5.23
N ARG A 143 -8.77 -8.15 5.58
CA ARG A 143 -8.73 -7.00 4.68
C ARG A 143 -7.31 -6.78 4.21
N LEU A 144 -7.10 -6.77 2.91
CA LEU A 144 -5.80 -6.41 2.33
C LEU A 144 -5.59 -4.90 2.47
N ILE A 145 -4.53 -4.49 3.17
CA ILE A 145 -4.16 -3.07 3.34
C ILE A 145 -3.17 -2.68 2.26
N ALA A 146 -2.13 -3.49 2.07
CA ALA A 146 -1.10 -3.25 1.07
C ALA A 146 -0.47 -4.54 0.59
N TYR A 147 -0.01 -4.49 -0.64
CA TYR A 147 0.73 -5.54 -1.32
C TYR A 147 1.97 -4.88 -1.97
N PRO A 148 3.13 -5.57 -2.00
CA PRO A 148 4.36 -5.07 -2.61
C PRO A 148 4.23 -4.85 -4.11
#